data_AF-A0A067N0N3-F1
#
_entry.id   AF-A0A067N0N3-F1
#
_cell.length_a   1.000
_cell.length_b   1.000
_cell.length_c   1.000
_cell.angle_alpha   90.00
_cell.angle_beta   90.00
_cell.angle_gamma   90.00
#
_symmetry.space_group_name_H-M   'P 1'
#
loop_
_entity.id
_entity.type
_entity.pdbx_description
1 polymer ?
#
loop_
_entity_poly.entity_id
_entity_poly.type
_entity_poly.pdbx_seq_one_letter_code
_entity_poly.pdbx_strand_id
1 'polypeptide(L)'
;MKAAQWILSLLPTQWHSPPTTSSSSTQITSIPLDISHLYNNIAAGPGASFDPFTQGRFPSEYLPTGAFHYDGIQFDLPTDWEGGEDNVIADSQVLDVRGTGFAREFHILYAGDWNDGESGARFRFGFEDGSEDAIEVSAKNWYRMPRS
;
A
#
# COMPACT_ATOMS: atom_id res chain seq x y z
N MET A 1 -4.53 -45.99 45.41
CA MET A 1 -3.73 -46.41 44.24
C MET A 1 -4.61 -47.23 43.31
N LYS A 2 -4.96 -46.67 42.14
CA LYS A 2 -5.60 -47.39 41.03
C LYS A 2 -5.05 -46.79 39.74
N ALA A 3 -4.29 -47.58 39.00
CA ALA A 3 -3.81 -47.25 37.67
C ALA A 3 -4.93 -47.54 36.65
N ALA A 4 -5.20 -46.60 35.76
CA ALA A 4 -6.04 -46.84 34.59
C ALA A 4 -5.12 -46.88 33.36
N GLN A 5 -5.04 -48.07 32.75
CA GLN A 5 -4.47 -48.27 31.42
C GLN A 5 -5.47 -47.75 30.38
N TRP A 6 -5.00 -46.91 29.46
CA TRP A 6 -5.76 -46.51 28.29
C TRP A 6 -5.29 -47.35 27.09
N ILE A 7 -6.22 -48.10 26.51
CA ILE A 7 -6.02 -48.83 25.25
C ILE A 7 -6.12 -47.80 24.12
N LEU A 8 -5.04 -47.65 23.34
CA LEU A 8 -5.03 -46.83 22.14
C LEU A 8 -5.63 -47.65 20.98
N SER A 9 -6.90 -47.40 20.63
CA SER A 9 -7.49 -47.96 19.41
C SER A 9 -7.11 -47.07 18.22
N LEU A 10 -6.21 -47.55 17.36
CA LEU A 10 -5.96 -46.97 16.05
C LEU A 10 -7.18 -47.27 15.15
N LEU A 11 -8.03 -46.28 14.94
CA LEU A 11 -9.00 -46.30 13.85
C LEU A 11 -8.26 -46.06 12.53
N PRO A 12 -8.60 -46.77 11.44
CA PRO A 12 -7.99 -46.53 10.15
C PRO A 12 -8.34 -45.11 9.65
N THR A 13 -7.31 -44.36 9.29
CA THR A 13 -7.40 -43.01 8.74
C THR A 13 -8.12 -43.05 7.40
N GLN A 14 -9.44 -42.85 7.40
CA GLN A 14 -10.13 -42.45 6.18
C GLN A 14 -9.74 -41.00 5.90
N TRP A 15 -8.84 -40.82 4.94
CA TRP A 15 -8.50 -39.52 4.37
C TRP A 15 -9.77 -38.90 3.79
N HIS A 16 -10.46 -38.10 4.60
CA HIS A 16 -11.36 -37.10 4.08
C HIS A 16 -10.49 -35.95 3.60
N SER A 17 -10.51 -35.68 2.30
CA SER A 17 -10.03 -34.41 1.78
C SER A 17 -10.70 -33.29 2.59
N PRO A 18 -9.95 -32.28 3.08
CA PRO A 18 -10.58 -31.14 3.72
C PRO A 18 -11.62 -30.56 2.73
N PRO A 19 -12.78 -30.10 3.21
CA PRO A 19 -13.69 -29.37 2.34
C PRO A 19 -12.89 -28.25 1.70
N THR A 20 -12.89 -28.21 0.36
CA THR A 20 -12.31 -27.10 -0.38
C THR A 20 -13.15 -25.88 -0.05
N THR A 21 -12.79 -25.16 1.02
CA THR A 21 -13.32 -23.83 1.25
C THR A 21 -12.79 -23.02 0.08
N SER A 22 -13.65 -22.81 -0.92
CA SER A 22 -13.47 -21.71 -1.85
C SER A 22 -13.36 -20.47 -0.98
N SER A 23 -12.14 -19.98 -0.78
CA SER A 23 -11.90 -18.66 -0.25
C SER A 23 -12.51 -17.69 -1.26
N SER A 24 -13.80 -17.35 -1.08
CA SER A 24 -14.37 -16.19 -1.71
C SER A 24 -13.54 -15.02 -1.16
N SER A 25 -12.64 -14.47 -1.98
CA SER A 25 -12.02 -13.20 -1.63
C SER A 25 -13.16 -12.22 -1.50
N THR A 26 -13.50 -11.83 -0.27
CA THR A 26 -14.46 -10.76 -0.04
C THR A 26 -13.85 -9.53 -0.66
N GLN A 27 -14.37 -9.13 -1.83
CA GLN A 27 -13.90 -7.93 -2.50
C GLN A 27 -14.18 -6.76 -1.57
N ILE A 28 -13.12 -6.13 -1.07
CA ILE A 28 -13.24 -4.95 -0.23
C ILE A 28 -13.64 -3.80 -1.17
N THR A 29 -14.81 -3.22 -0.95
CA THR A 29 -15.20 -2.01 -1.67
C THR A 29 -14.26 -0.89 -1.27
N SER A 30 -13.47 -0.42 -2.23
CA SER A 30 -12.63 0.78 -2.12
C SER A 30 -13.27 1.91 -2.93
N ILE A 31 -13.15 3.13 -2.43
CA ILE A 31 -13.59 4.33 -3.13
C ILE A 31 -12.30 5.09 -3.50
N PRO A 32 -11.96 5.24 -4.79
CA PRO A 32 -10.78 6.00 -5.18
C PRO A 32 -10.99 7.47 -4.78
N LEU A 33 -9.95 8.06 -4.18
CA LEU A 33 -9.93 9.48 -3.85
C LEU A 33 -9.19 10.23 -4.95
N ASP A 34 -9.87 11.16 -5.63
CA ASP A 34 -9.24 12.02 -6.62
C ASP A 34 -8.36 13.07 -5.93
N ILE A 35 -7.04 12.91 -6.06
CA ILE A 35 -6.02 13.81 -5.53
C ILE A 35 -5.35 14.66 -6.61
N SER A 36 -5.86 14.65 -7.84
CA SER A 36 -5.23 15.35 -8.98
C SER A 36 -5.03 16.85 -8.74
N HIS A 37 -5.92 17.46 -7.96
CA HIS A 37 -5.83 18.86 -7.55
C HIS A 37 -4.63 19.18 -6.62
N LEU A 38 -3.93 18.16 -6.12
CA LEU A 38 -2.74 18.29 -5.26
C LEU A 38 -1.43 18.00 -5.99
N TYR A 39 -1.48 17.53 -7.23
CA TYR A 39 -0.28 17.24 -8.00
C TYR A 39 0.59 18.49 -8.14
N ASN A 40 1.89 18.30 -7.89
CA ASN A 40 2.90 19.37 -7.89
C ASN A 40 4.29 18.86 -8.30
N ASN A 41 4.36 17.64 -8.82
CA ASN A 41 5.59 16.97 -9.21
C ASN A 41 5.33 15.90 -10.26
N ILE A 42 6.35 15.60 -11.07
CA ILE A 42 6.36 14.50 -12.04
C ILE A 42 7.00 13.27 -11.37
N ALA A 43 6.27 12.16 -11.28
CA ALA A 43 6.69 10.92 -10.64
C ALA A 43 7.86 10.27 -11.39
N ALA A 44 7.76 10.16 -12.72
CA ALA A 44 8.70 9.39 -13.52
C ALA A 44 8.83 9.94 -14.94
N GLY A 45 9.81 9.44 -15.69
CA GLY A 45 10.03 9.85 -17.07
C GLY A 45 10.70 11.23 -17.22
N PRO A 46 10.71 11.80 -18.45
CA PRO A 46 11.40 13.06 -18.72
C PRO A 46 10.88 14.23 -17.88
N GLY A 47 11.77 14.91 -17.16
CA GLY A 47 11.41 16.05 -16.31
C GLY A 47 11.13 15.69 -14.84
N ALA A 48 10.96 14.41 -14.52
CA ALA A 48 10.92 13.94 -13.14
C ALA A 48 12.27 14.14 -12.43
N SER A 49 12.21 14.47 -11.14
CA SER A 49 13.39 14.64 -10.29
C SER A 49 13.04 14.26 -8.85
N PHE A 50 13.46 13.08 -8.40
CA PHE A 50 13.34 12.68 -7.00
C PHE A 50 14.37 13.37 -6.10
N ASP A 51 15.52 13.75 -6.67
CA ASP A 51 16.58 14.49 -6.00
C ASP A 51 17.06 15.64 -6.90
N PRO A 52 16.86 16.92 -6.50
CA PRO A 52 17.24 18.07 -7.30
C PRO A 52 18.76 18.18 -7.56
N PHE A 53 19.59 17.49 -6.79
CA PHE A 53 21.06 17.51 -6.98
C PHE A 53 21.54 16.51 -8.03
N THR A 54 20.96 15.30 -8.04
CA THR A 54 21.36 14.25 -8.99
C THR A 54 20.47 14.19 -10.24
N GLN A 55 19.32 14.87 -10.23
CA GLN A 55 18.26 14.74 -11.24
C GLN A 55 17.86 13.27 -11.43
N GLY A 56 17.96 12.48 -10.36
CA GLY A 56 17.61 11.07 -10.34
C GLY A 56 16.13 10.90 -10.69
N ARG A 57 15.85 10.01 -11.64
CA ARG A 57 14.50 9.68 -12.08
C ARG A 57 14.34 8.19 -12.31
N PHE A 58 13.13 7.71 -12.09
CA PHE A 58 12.74 6.36 -12.49
C PHE A 58 12.26 6.37 -13.95
N PRO A 59 12.69 5.44 -14.81
CA PRO A 59 12.17 5.35 -16.17
C PRO A 59 10.68 4.96 -16.16
N SER A 60 9.85 5.77 -16.82
CA SER A 60 8.38 5.60 -16.88
C SER A 60 7.97 4.28 -17.51
N GLU A 61 8.78 3.74 -18.43
CA GLU A 61 8.52 2.47 -19.13
C GLU A 61 8.49 1.24 -18.22
N TYR A 62 8.97 1.36 -16.98
CA TYR A 62 8.95 0.29 -15.99
C TYR A 62 7.83 0.43 -14.96
N LEU A 63 7.01 1.49 -15.02
CA LEU A 63 5.89 1.68 -14.12
C LEU A 63 4.60 1.04 -14.66
N PRO A 64 3.76 0.45 -13.78
CA PRO A 64 2.44 0.00 -14.16
C PRO A 64 1.53 1.19 -14.49
N THR A 65 0.62 1.02 -15.44
CA THR A 65 -0.39 2.03 -15.82
C THR A 65 -1.80 1.50 -15.66
N GLY A 66 -2.76 2.40 -15.46
CA GLY A 66 -4.17 2.05 -15.29
C GLY A 66 -4.47 1.26 -14.01
N ALA A 67 -5.40 0.30 -14.09
CA ALA A 67 -5.83 -0.47 -12.93
C ALA A 67 -4.73 -1.45 -12.46
N PHE A 68 -4.20 -1.21 -11.27
CA PHE A 68 -3.19 -2.04 -10.61
C PHE A 68 -3.80 -2.72 -9.38
N HIS A 69 -3.69 -4.05 -9.29
CA HIS A 69 -4.25 -4.82 -8.19
C HIS A 69 -3.15 -5.36 -7.28
N TYR A 70 -3.23 -5.06 -5.99
CA TYR A 70 -2.30 -5.57 -4.98
C TYR A 70 -3.03 -5.82 -3.67
N ASP A 71 -2.82 -7.00 -3.08
CA ASP A 71 -3.40 -7.42 -1.79
C ASP A 71 -4.94 -7.21 -1.69
N GLY A 72 -5.65 -7.49 -2.78
CA GLY A 72 -7.11 -7.32 -2.87
C GLY A 72 -7.59 -5.88 -3.02
N ILE A 73 -6.67 -4.92 -3.16
CA ILE A 73 -6.96 -3.49 -3.40
C ILE A 73 -6.70 -3.16 -4.87
N GLN A 74 -7.64 -2.45 -5.49
CA GLN A 74 -7.47 -1.86 -6.81
C GLN A 74 -6.99 -0.41 -6.64
N PHE A 75 -5.87 -0.10 -7.29
CA PHE A 75 -5.33 1.23 -7.45
C PHE A 75 -5.58 1.70 -8.88
N ASP A 76 -6.06 2.92 -9.04
CA ASP A 76 -6.21 3.56 -10.34
C ASP A 76 -4.98 4.45 -10.59
N LEU A 77 -4.03 3.93 -11.37
CA LEU A 77 -2.80 4.63 -11.72
C LEU A 77 -2.98 5.45 -13.01
N PRO A 78 -2.12 6.46 -13.24
CA PRO A 78 -2.07 7.16 -14.51
C PRO A 78 -1.99 6.20 -15.70
N THR A 79 -2.67 6.57 -16.80
CA THR A 79 -2.59 5.82 -18.07
C THR A 79 -1.28 6.07 -18.81
N ASP A 80 -0.63 7.18 -18.49
CA ASP A 80 0.69 7.59 -18.93
C ASP A 80 1.36 8.32 -17.75
N TRP A 81 2.65 8.08 -17.57
CA TRP A 81 3.49 8.77 -16.58
C TRP A 81 4.28 9.94 -17.21
N GLU A 82 4.10 10.17 -18.51
CA GLU A 82 4.72 11.27 -19.25
C GLU A 82 3.74 12.44 -19.44
N GLY A 83 4.28 13.67 -19.43
CA GLY A 83 3.56 14.84 -19.93
C GLY A 83 2.87 15.74 -18.90
N GLY A 84 3.03 15.52 -17.60
CA GLY A 84 2.49 16.42 -16.58
C GLY A 84 2.80 16.03 -15.15
N GLU A 85 2.34 16.85 -14.20
CA GLU A 85 2.37 16.53 -12.78
C GLU A 85 1.34 15.43 -12.47
N ASP A 86 1.82 14.34 -11.89
CA ASP A 86 1.07 13.12 -11.58
C ASP A 86 1.42 12.57 -10.17
N ASN A 87 2.23 13.32 -9.42
CA ASN A 87 2.67 13.01 -8.07
C ASN A 87 2.49 14.21 -7.13
N VAL A 88 2.43 13.90 -5.83
CA VAL A 88 2.45 14.89 -4.74
C VAL A 88 3.76 14.73 -3.97
N ILE A 89 4.55 15.80 -3.88
CA ILE A 89 5.62 15.89 -2.87
C ILE A 89 4.94 16.06 -1.52
N ALA A 90 5.04 15.05 -0.64
CA ALA A 90 4.42 15.09 0.69
C ALA A 90 4.99 16.24 1.54
N ASP A 91 4.27 17.36 1.59
CA ASP A 91 4.58 18.60 2.29
C ASP A 91 3.32 19.16 2.95
N SER A 92 2.77 18.36 3.88
CA SER A 92 1.61 18.74 4.70
C SER A 92 0.31 18.99 3.90
N GLN A 93 0.12 18.31 2.77
CA GLN A 93 -1.17 18.33 2.07
C GLN A 93 -2.27 17.70 2.93
N VAL A 94 -3.49 18.21 2.78
CA VAL A 94 -4.67 17.72 3.49
C VAL A 94 -5.58 17.01 2.49
N LEU A 95 -5.87 15.74 2.78
CA LEU A 95 -6.87 14.96 2.05
C LEU A 95 -8.21 15.07 2.75
N ASP A 96 -9.18 15.70 2.10
CA ASP A 96 -10.56 15.76 2.60
C ASP A 96 -11.36 14.57 2.07
N VAL A 97 -11.74 13.69 2.98
CA VAL A 97 -12.51 12.48 2.67
C VAL A 97 -13.96 12.58 3.16
N ARG A 98 -14.41 13.77 3.59
CA ARG A 98 -15.81 13.99 3.98
C ARG A 98 -16.73 13.67 2.79
N GLY A 99 -17.85 13.03 3.09
CA GLY A 99 -18.81 12.60 2.06
C GLY A 99 -18.50 11.26 1.40
N THR A 100 -17.35 10.62 1.71
CA THR A 100 -17.04 9.25 1.26
C THR A 100 -17.66 8.16 2.17
N GLY A 101 -18.30 8.56 3.27
CA GLY A 101 -18.89 7.66 4.27
C GLY A 101 -17.90 7.30 5.37
N PHE A 102 -18.09 6.13 5.99
CA PHE A 102 -17.18 5.62 7.01
C PHE A 102 -16.06 4.81 6.36
N ALA A 103 -14.81 5.26 6.50
CA ALA A 103 -13.63 4.52 6.07
C ALA A 103 -13.10 3.62 7.19
N ARG A 104 -12.83 2.35 6.88
CA ARG A 104 -12.17 1.42 7.80
C ARG A 104 -10.65 1.45 7.64
N GLU A 105 -10.18 1.63 6.42
CA GLU A 105 -8.78 1.52 6.02
C GLU A 105 -8.45 2.58 4.96
N PHE A 106 -7.20 3.03 4.96
CA PHE A 106 -6.61 3.86 3.90
C PHE A 106 -5.48 3.09 3.24
N HIS A 107 -5.49 3.03 1.91
CA HIS A 107 -4.43 2.38 1.13
C HIS A 107 -3.72 3.45 0.30
N ILE A 108 -2.43 3.63 0.55
CA ILE A 108 -1.63 4.71 -0.04
C ILE A 108 -0.39 4.08 -0.67
N LEU A 109 -0.14 4.43 -1.95
CA LEU A 109 1.14 4.18 -2.59
C LEU A 109 2.05 5.37 -2.31
N TYR A 110 3.22 5.11 -1.71
CA TYR A 110 4.18 6.15 -1.38
C TYR A 110 5.59 5.64 -1.64
N ALA A 111 6.49 6.56 -2.00
CA ALA A 111 7.89 6.30 -2.22
C ALA A 111 8.70 7.37 -1.47
N GLY A 112 9.96 7.04 -1.17
CA GLY A 112 10.88 7.96 -0.52
C GLY A 112 12.31 7.72 -1.02
N ASP A 113 13.11 8.76 -0.94
CA ASP A 113 14.54 8.73 -1.21
C ASP A 113 15.29 9.27 0.01
N TRP A 114 16.11 8.43 0.64
CA TRP A 114 16.98 8.87 1.72
C TRP A 114 18.32 8.13 1.71
N ASN A 115 19.42 8.86 1.91
CA ASN A 115 20.77 8.30 1.79
C ASN A 115 21.08 7.19 2.83
N ASP A 116 20.36 7.15 3.95
CA ASP A 116 20.59 6.19 5.04
C ASP A 116 19.68 4.95 5.01
N GLY A 117 18.87 4.79 3.95
CA GLY A 117 18.15 3.54 3.66
C GLY A 117 16.64 3.54 3.93
N GLU A 118 16.12 4.55 4.61
CA GLU A 118 14.69 4.67 4.94
C GLU A 118 14.27 6.15 5.00
N SER A 119 13.19 6.49 4.30
CA SER A 119 12.50 7.77 4.46
C SER A 119 11.32 7.58 5.40
N GLY A 120 11.36 8.21 6.58
CA GLY A 120 10.24 8.24 7.51
C GLY A 120 9.30 9.40 7.21
N ALA A 121 8.00 9.14 7.21
CA ALA A 121 6.97 10.17 7.20
C ALA A 121 5.91 9.87 8.26
N ARG A 122 5.09 10.86 8.60
CA ARG A 122 4.01 10.69 9.58
C ARG A 122 2.70 11.15 8.97
N PHE A 123 1.77 10.21 8.79
CA PHE A 123 0.38 10.54 8.49
C PHE A 123 -0.33 10.93 9.77
N ARG A 124 -1.12 12.00 9.71
CA ARG A 124 -2.00 12.43 10.80
C ARG A 124 -3.44 12.33 10.33
N PHE A 125 -4.27 11.77 11.18
CA PHE A 125 -5.70 11.58 10.93
C PHE A 125 -6.47 12.44 11.93
N GLY A 126 -7.32 13.32 11.44
CA GLY A 126 -8.29 14.06 12.25
C GLY A 126 -9.68 13.46 12.07
N PHE A 127 -10.37 13.18 13.16
CA PHE A 127 -11.70 12.57 13.15
C PHE A 127 -12.79 13.59 13.48
N GLU A 128 -14.05 13.29 13.13
CA GLU A 128 -15.19 14.21 13.33
C GLU A 128 -15.47 14.51 14.81
N ASP A 129 -15.08 13.63 15.73
CA ASP A 129 -15.18 13.84 17.17
C ASP A 129 -14.07 14.74 17.75
N GLY A 130 -13.17 15.23 16.89
CA GLY A 130 -12.04 16.07 17.24
C GLY A 130 -10.83 15.30 17.79
N SER A 131 -10.89 13.97 17.81
CA SER A 131 -9.71 13.15 18.11
C SER A 131 -8.72 13.15 16.95
N GLU A 132 -7.46 12.86 17.27
CA GLU A 132 -6.39 12.75 16.30
C GLU A 132 -5.62 11.45 16.52
N ASP A 133 -5.12 10.86 15.44
CA ASP A 133 -4.17 9.76 15.47
C ASP A 133 -3.00 10.02 14.51
N ALA A 134 -1.87 9.38 14.76
CA ALA A 134 -0.70 9.52 13.91
C ALA A 134 0.01 8.19 13.70
N ILE A 135 0.27 7.88 12.43
CA ILE A 135 0.96 6.66 12.02
C ILE A 135 2.29 7.05 11.39
N GLU A 136 3.36 6.46 11.90
CA GLU A 136 4.68 6.55 11.28
C GLU A 136 4.77 5.54 10.15
N VAL A 137 5.17 6.01 8.98
CA VAL A 137 5.37 5.20 7.78
C VAL A 137 6.80 5.35 7.33
N SER A 138 7.29 4.32 6.66
CA SER A 138 8.67 4.31 6.23
C SER A 138 8.83 3.65 4.86
N ALA A 139 9.39 4.43 3.93
CA ALA A 139 9.68 3.96 2.58
C ALA A 139 11.14 3.54 2.52
N LYS A 140 11.39 2.27 2.18
CA LYS A 140 12.74 1.77 1.93
C LYS A 140 13.24 2.23 0.57
N ASN A 141 14.55 2.43 0.47
CA ASN A 141 15.16 2.78 -0.81
C ASN A 141 14.94 1.67 -1.84
N TRP A 142 14.34 2.03 -2.96
CA TRP A 142 14.06 1.12 -4.07
C TRP A 142 15.33 0.68 -4.83
N TYR A 143 16.41 1.49 -4.80
CA TYR A 143 17.68 1.19 -5.49
C TYR A 143 18.72 0.44 -4.64
N ARG A 144 18.52 0.37 -3.31
CA ARG A 144 19.39 -0.37 -2.38
C ARG A 144 18.68 -1.65 -1.94
N MET A 145 18.45 -2.57 -2.87
CA MET A 145 18.00 -3.93 -2.50
C MET A 145 19.02 -4.56 -1.52
N PRO A 146 18.58 -5.30 -0.48
CA PRO A 146 19.49 -6.15 0.27
C PRO A 146 20.14 -7.10 -0.73
N ARG A 147 21.47 -7.13 -0.78
CA ARG A 147 22.15 -8.24 -1.45
C ARG A 147 21.79 -9.49 -0.66
N SER A 148 21.01 -10.38 -1.28
CA SER A 148 20.81 -11.76 -0.83
C SER A 148 22.13 -12.51 -0.79
#